data_AF-A0A3S3SWI6-F1
#
_entry.id   AF-A0A3S3SWI6-F1
#
_cell.length_a   1.000
_cell.length_b   1.000
_cell.length_c   1.000
_cell.angle_alpha   90.00
_cell.angle_beta   90.00
_cell.angle_gamma   90.00
#
_symmetry.space_group_name_H-M   'P 1'
#
loop_
_entity.id
_entity.type
_entity.pdbx_description
1 polymer ?
#
loop_
_entity_poly.entity_id
_entity_poly.type
_entity_poly.pdbx_seq_one_letter_code
_entity_poly.pdbx_strand_id
1 'polypeptide(L)'
;MSINKAFAEDALNAAVNNPTLVPAYLSVPNMQNDLTLFTQMDEISGLANQLCERIDDTKMLAGSEAYNVALSLYKSFGSAADAGVVGADSIVDQLKQRFASNGKSTTVTEPPAPLQ
;
A
#
# COMPACT_ATOMS: atom_id res chain seq x y z
N MET A 1 12.32 6.87 12.15
CA MET A 1 13.54 7.09 12.97
C MET A 1 14.66 6.34 12.26
N SER A 2 15.70 7.02 11.76
CA SER A 2 16.83 6.33 11.12
C SER A 2 17.78 5.86 12.21
N ILE A 3 17.99 4.55 12.32
CA ILE A 3 18.98 3.97 13.24
C ILE A 3 20.34 4.03 12.57
N ASN A 4 21.38 4.40 13.32
CA ASN A 4 22.76 4.33 12.84
C ASN A 4 23.28 2.89 12.93
N LYS A 5 22.94 2.06 11.94
CA LYS A 5 23.34 0.64 11.87
C LYS A 5 24.87 0.46 11.83
N ALA A 6 25.57 1.28 11.05
CA ALA A 6 27.03 1.20 10.93
C ALA A 6 27.74 1.35 12.28
N PHE A 7 27.30 2.31 13.11
CA PHE A 7 27.83 2.46 14.47
C PHE A 7 27.60 1.20 15.34
N ALA A 8 26.42 0.58 15.24
CA ALA A 8 26.14 -0.64 15.99
C ALA A 8 26.98 -1.82 15.51
N GLU A 9 27.20 -1.96 14.20
CA GLU A 9 28.08 -2.98 13.63
C GLU A 9 29.53 -2.78 14.06
N ASP A 10 30.03 -1.53 14.05
CA ASP A 10 31.37 -1.21 14.53
C ASP A 10 31.55 -1.50 16.02
N ALA A 11 30.56 -1.16 16.85
CA ALA A 11 30.58 -1.46 18.27
C ALA A 11 30.57 -2.98 18.55
N LEU A 12 29.78 -3.75 17.78
CA LEU A 12 29.78 -5.20 17.84
C LEU A 12 31.15 -5.78 17.45
N ASN A 13 31.73 -5.31 16.36
CA ASN A 13 33.07 -5.70 15.92
C ASN A 13 34.13 -5.40 16.99
N ALA A 14 34.07 -4.22 17.62
CA ALA A 14 34.97 -3.85 18.70
C ALA A 14 34.83 -4.79 19.91
N ALA A 15 33.59 -5.13 20.30
CA ALA A 15 33.31 -6.03 21.41
C ALA A 15 33.79 -7.47 21.15
N VAL A 16 33.56 -7.99 19.94
CA VAL A 16 34.02 -9.33 19.52
C VAL A 16 35.54 -9.43 19.53
N ASN A 17 36.24 -8.39 19.06
CA ASN A 17 37.71 -8.38 18.99
C ASN A 17 38.39 -8.06 20.33
N ASN A 18 37.67 -7.49 21.30
CA ASN A 18 38.23 -7.08 22.60
C ASN A 18 37.40 -7.63 23.77
N PRO A 19 37.24 -8.96 23.92
CA PRO A 19 36.31 -9.55 24.88
C PRO A 19 36.64 -9.21 26.35
N THR A 20 37.90 -8.92 26.68
CA THR A 20 38.32 -8.53 28.04
C THR A 20 37.84 -7.14 28.45
N LEU A 21 37.49 -6.29 27.47
CA LEU A 21 36.93 -4.96 27.71
C LEU A 21 35.40 -4.97 27.82
N VAL A 22 34.76 -6.10 27.52
CA VAL A 22 33.30 -6.24 27.55
C VAL A 22 32.84 -6.51 28.99
N PRO A 23 32.04 -5.63 29.61
CA PRO A 23 31.46 -5.90 30.92
C PRO A 23 30.56 -7.13 30.90
N ALA A 24 30.62 -7.95 31.95
CA ALA A 24 29.88 -9.22 32.04
C ALA A 24 28.35 -9.08 31.98
N TYR A 25 27.81 -7.87 32.22
CA TYR A 25 26.37 -7.61 32.12
C TYR A 25 25.90 -7.29 30.69
N LEU A 26 26.81 -7.11 29.73
CA LEU A 26 26.48 -6.90 28.32
C LEU A 26 26.54 -8.22 27.55
N SER A 27 25.48 -8.52 26.80
CA SER A 27 25.42 -9.72 25.95
C SER A 27 25.74 -9.38 24.50
N VAL A 28 26.98 -9.63 24.09
CA VAL A 28 27.42 -9.55 22.69
C VAL A 28 26.62 -10.50 21.78
N PRO A 29 26.30 -11.74 22.19
CA PRO A 29 25.44 -12.62 21.39
C PRO A 29 24.05 -12.05 21.13
N ASN A 30 23.44 -11.38 22.11
CA ASN A 30 22.12 -10.76 21.91
C ASN A 30 22.21 -9.60 20.91
N MET A 31 23.23 -8.75 21.03
CA MET A 31 23.46 -7.65 20.09
C MET A 31 23.65 -8.16 18.65
N GLN A 32 24.39 -9.26 18.47
CA GLN A 32 24.53 -9.91 17.16
C GLN A 32 23.18 -10.39 16.61
N ASN A 33 22.37 -11.06 17.43
CA ASN A 33 21.05 -11.53 17.03
C ASN A 33 20.12 -10.36 16.66
N ASP A 34 20.15 -9.27 17.43
CA ASP A 34 19.33 -8.10 17.17
C ASP A 34 19.71 -7.41 15.84
N LEU A 35 21.01 -7.31 15.51
CA LEU A 35 21.47 -6.79 14.22
C LEU A 35 21.10 -7.69 13.04
N THR A 36 21.16 -9.01 13.23
CA THR A 36 20.67 -9.98 12.24
C THR A 36 19.17 -9.82 12.02
N LEU A 37 18.38 -9.76 13.09
CA LEU A 37 16.93 -9.57 13.02
C LEU A 37 16.58 -8.25 12.34
N PHE A 38 17.28 -7.15 12.69
CA PHE A 38 17.08 -5.85 12.06
C PHE A 38 17.24 -5.94 10.54
N THR A 39 18.30 -6.59 10.07
CA THR A 39 18.57 -6.73 8.63
C THR A 39 17.49 -7.56 7.93
N GLN A 40 17.05 -8.66 8.55
CA GLN A 40 15.96 -9.49 8.01
C GLN A 40 14.63 -8.74 7.94
N MET A 41 14.33 -7.92 8.96
CA MET A 41 13.11 -7.10 8.97
C MET A 41 13.14 -6.01 7.92
N ASP A 42 14.30 -5.44 7.63
CA ASP A 42 14.46 -4.43 6.56
C ASP A 42 14.14 -5.04 5.19
N GLU A 43 14.64 -6.25 4.92
CA GLU A 43 14.33 -7.01 3.70
C GLU A 43 12.83 -7.34 3.59
N ILE A 44 12.23 -7.87 4.67
CA ILE A 44 10.80 -8.20 4.71
C ILE A 44 9.94 -6.95 4.52
N SER A 45 10.32 -5.83 5.14
CA SER A 45 9.65 -4.54 4.96
C SER A 45 9.67 -4.10 3.50
N GLY A 46 10.82 -4.20 2.83
CA GLY A 46 10.94 -3.92 1.41
C GLY A 46 10.04 -4.78 0.52
N LEU A 47 9.92 -6.08 0.83
CA LEU A 47 9.02 -6.99 0.12
C LEU A 47 7.54 -6.67 0.39
N ALA A 48 7.19 -6.37 1.64
CA ALA A 48 5.83 -6.02 2.03
C ALA A 48 5.37 -4.72 1.36
N ASN A 49 6.23 -3.71 1.27
CA ASN A 49 5.92 -2.46 0.56
C ASN A 49 5.64 -2.70 -0.92
N GLN A 50 6.48 -3.49 -1.60
CA GLN A 50 6.24 -3.87 -3.00
C GLN A 50 4.93 -4.64 -3.19
N LEU A 51 4.58 -5.51 -2.23
CA LEU A 51 3.31 -6.22 -2.26
C LEU A 51 2.12 -5.25 -2.10
N CYS A 52 2.21 -4.30 -1.16
CA CYS A 52 1.19 -3.28 -0.96
C CYS A 52 0.97 -2.43 -2.21
N GLU A 53 2.05 -1.99 -2.87
CA GLU A 53 1.98 -1.26 -4.14
C GLU A 53 1.22 -2.06 -5.20
N ARG A 54 1.58 -3.33 -5.40
CA ARG A 54 0.90 -4.22 -6.37
C ARG A 54 -0.57 -4.45 -6.02
N ILE A 55 -0.90 -4.55 -4.74
CA ILE A 55 -2.29 -4.68 -4.28
C ILE A 55 -3.08 -3.42 -4.63
N ASP A 56 -2.53 -2.24 -4.38
CA ASP A 56 -3.21 -0.98 -4.66
C ASP A 56 -3.35 -0.71 -6.17
N ASP A 57 -2.33 -1.01 -6.96
CA ASP A 57 -2.40 -0.98 -8.43
C ASP A 57 -3.52 -1.90 -8.96
N THR A 58 -3.59 -3.13 -8.44
CA THR A 58 -4.61 -4.10 -8.83
C THR A 58 -6.01 -3.64 -8.43
N LYS A 59 -6.16 -3.07 -7.23
CA LYS A 59 -7.44 -2.50 -6.75
C LYS A 59 -7.87 -1.33 -7.63
N MET A 60 -6.96 -0.47 -8.04
CA MET A 60 -7.26 0.65 -8.94
C MET A 60 -7.72 0.14 -10.30
N LEU A 61 -7.03 -0.83 -10.88
CA LEU A 61 -7.42 -1.43 -12.17
C LEU A 61 -8.80 -2.09 -12.08
N ALA A 62 -9.01 -2.98 -11.11
CA ALA A 62 -10.28 -3.67 -10.92
C ALA A 62 -11.44 -2.70 -10.65
N GLY A 63 -11.19 -1.65 -9.87
CA GLY A 63 -12.16 -0.59 -9.61
C GLY A 63 -12.54 0.18 -10.88
N SER A 64 -11.57 0.49 -11.74
CA SER A 64 -11.80 1.15 -13.04
C SER A 64 -12.62 0.27 -13.98
N GLU A 65 -12.29 -1.02 -14.08
CA GLU A 65 -13.04 -1.99 -14.89
C GLU A 65 -14.49 -2.12 -14.40
N ALA A 66 -14.69 -2.30 -13.08
CA ALA A 66 -16.01 -2.36 -12.49
C ALA A 66 -16.81 -1.07 -12.72
N TYR A 67 -16.17 0.10 -12.61
CA TYR A 67 -16.83 1.38 -12.87
C TYR A 67 -17.26 1.52 -14.33
N ASN A 68 -16.43 1.12 -15.29
CA ASN A 68 -16.78 1.14 -16.72
C ASN A 68 -17.99 0.24 -17.03
N VAL A 69 -18.08 -0.93 -16.41
CA VAL A 69 -19.26 -1.80 -16.52
C VAL A 69 -20.48 -1.13 -15.88
N ALA A 70 -20.32 -0.51 -14.71
CA ALA A 70 -21.39 0.22 -14.03
C ALA A 70 -21.94 1.38 -14.89
N LEU A 71 -21.09 2.12 -15.60
CA LEU A 71 -21.51 3.15 -16.55
C LEU A 71 -22.33 2.58 -17.71
N SER A 72 -21.93 1.42 -18.23
CA SER A 72 -22.65 0.74 -19.31
C SER A 72 -24.02 0.25 -18.84
N LEU A 73 -24.10 -0.30 -17.63
CA LEU A 73 -25.36 -0.69 -17.00
C LEU A 73 -26.27 0.52 -16.77
N TYR A 74 -25.74 1.63 -16.24
CA TYR A 74 -26.51 2.85 -16.02
C TYR A 74 -27.14 3.37 -17.32
N LYS A 75 -26.37 3.40 -18.42
CA LYS A 75 -26.90 3.75 -19.75
C LYS A 75 -27.97 2.77 -20.23
N SER A 76 -27.73 1.47 -20.09
CA SER A 76 -28.68 0.42 -20.49
C SER A 76 -30.01 0.53 -19.74
N PHE A 77 -29.97 0.77 -18.43
CA PHE A 77 -31.18 1.01 -17.63
C PHE A 77 -31.90 2.29 -18.05
N GLY A 78 -31.17 3.34 -18.43
CA GLY A 78 -31.74 4.54 -19.03
C GLY A 78 -32.53 4.21 -20.31
N SER A 79 -31.93 3.45 -21.22
CA SER A 79 -32.63 3.00 -22.45
C SER A 79 -33.85 2.12 -22.17
N ALA A 80 -33.80 1.28 -21.13
CA ALA A 80 -34.94 0.47 -20.71
C ALA A 80 -36.07 1.33 -20.11
N ALA A 81 -35.73 2.37 -19.35
CA ALA A 81 -36.67 3.35 -18.82
C ALA A 81 -37.35 4.13 -19.96
N ASP A 82 -36.57 4.62 -20.93
CA ASP A 82 -37.10 5.29 -22.13
C ASP A 82 -38.06 4.39 -22.94
N ALA A 83 -37.84 3.07 -22.92
CA ALA A 83 -38.69 2.07 -23.55
C ALA A 83 -39.91 1.64 -22.70
N GLY A 84 -40.09 2.20 -21.49
CA GLY A 84 -41.22 1.91 -20.61
C GLY A 84 -41.11 0.57 -19.86
N VAL A 85 -39.91 0.01 -19.70
CA VAL A 85 -39.71 -1.21 -18.91
C VAL A 85 -40.01 -0.93 -17.44
N VAL A 86 -40.99 -1.67 -16.90
CA VAL A 86 -41.47 -1.48 -15.51
C VAL A 86 -40.31 -1.60 -14.52
N GLY A 87 -40.16 -0.57 -13.68
CA GLY A 87 -39.16 -0.52 -12.61
C GLY A 87 -37.79 0.03 -13.02
N ALA A 88 -37.53 0.25 -14.31
CA ALA A 88 -36.25 0.77 -14.79
C ALA A 88 -36.00 2.22 -14.31
N ASP A 89 -37.03 3.08 -14.28
CA ASP A 89 -36.93 4.47 -13.78
C ASP A 89 -36.39 4.52 -12.35
N SER A 90 -36.91 3.66 -11.46
CA SER A 90 -36.49 3.61 -10.06
C SER A 90 -35.01 3.19 -9.93
N ILE A 91 -34.51 2.32 -10.80
CA ILE A 91 -33.10 1.90 -10.80
C ILE A 91 -32.22 3.07 -11.27
N VAL A 92 -32.63 3.75 -12.35
CA VAL A 92 -31.91 4.91 -12.89
C VAL A 92 -31.82 6.02 -11.84
N ASP A 93 -32.93 6.35 -11.17
CA ASP A 93 -32.95 7.40 -10.15
C ASP A 93 -32.01 7.10 -8.96
N GLN A 94 -31.97 5.84 -8.51
CA GLN A 94 -31.04 5.41 -7.45
C GLN A 94 -29.58 5.56 -7.89
N LEU A 95 -29.24 5.11 -9.10
CA LEU A 95 -27.87 5.20 -9.62
C LEU A 95 -27.46 6.64 -9.91
N LYS A 96 -28.38 7.48 -10.38
CA LYS A 96 -28.16 8.91 -10.66
C LYS A 96 -27.70 9.67 -9.42
N GLN A 97 -28.27 9.38 -8.24
CA GLN A 97 -27.83 9.97 -6.98
C GLN A 97 -26.36 9.67 -6.67
N ARG A 98 -25.92 8.43 -6.90
CA ARG A 98 -24.53 8.00 -6.68
C ARG A 98 -23.56 8.53 -7.74
N PHE A 99 -24.00 8.59 -8.99
CA PHE A 99 -23.21 9.14 -10.08
C PHE A 99 -22.94 10.65 -9.88
N ALA A 100 -23.96 11.41 -9.48
CA ALA A 100 -23.82 12.85 -9.21
C ALA A 100 -22.85 13.16 -8.05
N SER A 101 -22.73 12.27 -7.05
CA SER A 101 -21.76 12.43 -5.95
C SER A 101 -20.31 12.17 -6.35
N ASN A 102 -20.05 11.37 -7.40
CA ASN A 102 -18.69 11.02 -7.83
C ASN A 102 -17.98 12.14 -8.62
N GLY A 103 -18.70 13.16 -9.10
CA GLY A 103 -18.10 14.27 -9.86
C GLY A 103 -17.25 15.26 -9.07
N LYS A 104 -17.10 15.09 -7.74
CA LYS A 104 -16.39 16.03 -6.84
C LYS A 104 -15.03 15.56 -6.32
N SER A 105 -14.51 14.40 -6.74
CA SER A 105 -13.22 13.91 -6.23
C SER A 105 -12.23 13.61 -7.35
N THR A 106 -11.66 14.67 -7.94
CA THR A 106 -10.41 14.60 -8.70
C THR A 106 -9.25 14.95 -7.79
N THR A 107 -8.68 13.94 -7.13
CA THR A 107 -7.25 13.94 -6.78
C THR A 107 -6.63 12.77 -7.51
N VAL A 108 -6.32 12.99 -8.77
CA VAL A 108 -5.33 12.21 -9.51
C VAL A 108 -4.06 12.29 -8.67
N THR A 109 -3.69 11.18 -8.03
CA THR A 109 -2.40 11.08 -7.36
C THR A 109 -1.41 10.80 -8.48
N GLU A 110 -0.69 11.85 -8.87
CA GLU A 110 0.42 11.79 -9.82
C GLU A 110 1.44 10.73 -9.35
N PRO A 111 1.90 9.82 -10.22
CA PRO A 111 2.95 8.87 -9.87
C PRO A 111 4.19 9.61 -9.36
N PRO A 112 4.85 9.14 -8.28
CA PRO A 112 6.04 9.81 -7.76
C PRO A 112 7.13 9.86 -8.83
N ALA A 113 7.70 11.05 -9.02
CA ALA A 113 8.78 11.28 -9.98
C ALA A 113 9.98 10.35 -9.70
N PRO A 114 10.69 9.87 -10.75
CA PRO A 114 11.90 9.08 -10.56
C PRO A 114 12.93 9.89 -9.77
N LEU A 115 13.49 9.29 -8.72
CA LEU A 115 14.63 9.83 -8.00
C LEU A 115 15.78 10.07 -9.00
N GLN A 116 16.22 11.32 -9.11
CA GLN A 116 17.44 11.71 -9.84
C GLN A 116 18.68 11.38 -9.03
#